data_AF-A0AAN5C8G3-F1
#
_entry.id   AF-A0AAN5C8G3-F1
#
_cell.length_a   1.000
_cell.length_b   1.000
_cell.length_c   1.000
_cell.angle_alpha   90.00
_cell.angle_beta   90.00
_cell.angle_gamma   90.00
#
_symmetry.space_group_name_H-M   'P 1'
#
loop_
_entity.id
_entity.type
_entity.pdbx_description
1 polymer ?
#
loop_
_entity_poly.entity_id
_entity_poly.type
_entity_poly.pdbx_seq_one_letter_code
_entity_poly.pdbx_strand_id
1 'polypeptide(L)'
;EYDNERYSPGDTVSAKVSIHASKAPTKICCIKISVVGCAVVKWTERESKSKIYESTCSARHSYISLSERLWSPPNGEKWSELPVGSHSFTHR
;
A
#
# COMPACT_ATOMS: atom_id res chain seq x y z
N GLU A 1 -3.58 -5.87 -19.10
CA GLU A 1 -3.94 -7.11 -18.37
C GLU A 1 -3.44 -6.94 -16.94
N TYR A 2 -4.25 -7.26 -15.93
CA TYR A 2 -3.75 -7.28 -14.55
C TYR A 2 -3.01 -8.60 -14.37
N ASP A 3 -1.71 -8.54 -14.15
CA ASP A 3 -0.90 -9.72 -13.84
C ASP A 3 -1.40 -10.31 -12.51
N ASN A 4 -1.94 -11.52 -12.54
CA ASN A 4 -2.41 -12.24 -11.36
C ASN A 4 -1.23 -12.96 -10.70
N GLU A 5 -0.18 -12.22 -10.37
CA GLU A 5 0.91 -12.76 -9.57
C GLU A 5 0.40 -13.08 -8.16
N ARG A 6 0.65 -14.31 -7.72
CA ARG A 6 0.36 -14.78 -6.36
C ARG A 6 1.66 -14.83 -5.59
N TYR A 7 1.66 -14.21 -4.42
CA TYR A 7 2.80 -14.19 -3.52
C TYR A 7 2.50 -14.98 -2.23
N SER A 8 3.55 -15.52 -1.64
CA SER A 8 3.56 -16.30 -0.40
C SER A 8 4.37 -15.59 0.69
N PRO A 9 4.20 -15.96 1.97
CA PRO A 9 5.03 -15.43 3.05
C PRO A 9 6.52 -15.68 2.78
N GLY A 10 7.32 -14.60 2.80
CA GLY A 10 8.75 -14.63 2.51
C GLY A 10 9.12 -14.21 1.09
N ASP A 11 8.15 -14.11 0.17
CA ASP A 11 8.42 -13.61 -1.18
C ASP A 11 8.79 -12.12 -1.15
N THR A 12 9.71 -11.74 -2.03
CA THR A 12 10.06 -10.33 -2.26
C THR A 12 9.20 -9.79 -3.39
N VAL A 13 8.48 -8.69 -3.12
CA VAL A 13 7.65 -8.00 -4.12
C VAL A 13 8.36 -6.72 -4.53
N SER A 14 8.75 -6.63 -5.80
CA SER A 14 9.34 -5.41 -6.36
C SER A 14 8.32 -4.65 -7.19
N ALA A 15 8.42 -3.31 -7.21
CA ALA A 15 7.49 -2.47 -7.97
C ALA A 15 8.21 -1.33 -8.69
N LYS A 16 7.72 -0.98 -9.88
CA LYS A 16 8.18 0.19 -10.65
C LYS A 16 7.05 1.21 -10.76
N VAL A 17 7.24 2.38 -10.18
CA VAL A 17 6.35 3.53 -10.30
C VAL A 17 6.79 4.37 -11.49
N SER A 18 5.94 4.46 -12.52
CA SER A 18 6.20 5.26 -13.71
C SER A 18 5.28 6.49 -13.74
N ILE A 19 5.86 7.69 -13.82
CA ILE A 19 5.13 8.96 -13.88
C ILE A 19 5.48 9.65 -15.19
N HIS A 20 4.45 10.10 -15.93
CA HIS A 20 4.63 10.85 -17.17
C HIS A 20 4.11 12.29 -17.01
N ALA A 21 5.02 13.26 -17.00
CA ALA A 21 4.69 14.68 -16.97
C ALA A 21 4.61 15.22 -18.42
N SER A 22 3.41 15.58 -18.88
CA SER A 22 3.13 15.76 -20.31
C SER A 22 3.20 17.18 -20.85
N LYS A 23 2.97 18.22 -20.03
CA LYS A 23 2.77 19.59 -20.52
C LYS A 23 3.79 20.61 -20.01
N ALA A 24 4.24 20.47 -18.77
CA ALA A 24 5.17 21.39 -18.14
C ALA A 24 5.86 20.72 -16.93
N PRO A 25 7.00 21.26 -16.46
CA PRO A 25 7.57 20.88 -15.18
C PRO A 25 6.50 20.97 -14.06
N THR A 26 6.38 19.91 -13.26
CA THR A 26 5.33 19.79 -12.24
C THR A 26 5.93 19.83 -10.85
N LYS A 27 5.44 20.69 -9.96
CA LYS A 27 5.89 20.73 -8.57
C LYS A 27 5.41 19.49 -7.81
N ILE A 28 6.34 18.74 -7.24
CA ILE A 28 6.08 17.55 -6.44
C ILE A 28 6.78 17.62 -5.08
N CYS A 29 6.11 17.16 -4.03
CA CYS A 29 6.64 17.17 -2.66
C CYS A 29 7.32 15.85 -2.27
N CYS A 30 6.83 14.72 -2.77
CA CYS A 30 7.45 13.41 -2.61
C CYS A 30 6.75 12.40 -3.52
N ILE A 31 7.42 11.28 -3.76
CA ILE A 31 6.81 10.07 -4.32
C ILE A 31 6.95 8.99 -3.26
N LYS A 32 5.83 8.39 -2.90
CA LYS A 32 5.73 7.43 -1.81
C LYS A 32 4.95 6.20 -2.27
N ILE A 33 5.43 5.02 -1.90
CA ILE A 33 4.66 3.78 -1.99
C ILE A 33 4.19 3.37 -0.59
N SER A 34 2.96 2.88 -0.49
CA SER A 34 2.42 2.32 0.76
C SER A 34 1.74 1.00 0.44
N VAL A 35 2.17 -0.06 1.10
CA VAL A 35 1.66 -1.43 0.92
C VAL A 35 1.00 -1.86 2.23
N VAL A 36 -0.26 -2.26 2.14
CA VAL A 36 -1.04 -2.72 3.29
C VAL A 36 -1.68 -4.05 2.95
N GLY A 37 -1.32 -5.08 3.68
CA GLY A 37 -1.96 -6.40 3.65
C GLY A 37 -2.73 -6.59 4.95
N CYS A 38 -4.06 -6.67 4.86
CA CYS A 38 -4.94 -6.78 6.02
C CYS A 38 -5.98 -7.87 5.80
N ALA A 39 -6.19 -8.74 6.79
CA ALA A 39 -7.37 -9.59 6.85
C ALA A 39 -8.36 -9.07 7.87
N VAL A 40 -9.63 -9.24 7.55
CA VAL A 40 -10.76 -9.01 8.45
C VAL A 40 -11.57 -10.29 8.47
N VAL A 41 -11.73 -10.87 9.65
CA VAL A 41 -12.55 -12.05 9.87
C VAL A 41 -13.78 -11.66 10.68
N LYS A 42 -14.91 -12.28 10.35
CA LYS A 42 -16.18 -12.15 11.06
C LYS A 42 -16.70 -13.55 11.32
N TRP A 43 -17.15 -13.81 12.54
CA TRP A 43 -17.72 -15.11 12.92
C TRP A 43 -18.84 -14.93 13.93
N THR A 44 -19.63 -15.98 14.13
CA THR A 44 -20.69 -16.01 15.14
C THR A 44 -20.33 -17.02 16.22
N GLU A 45 -20.46 -16.62 17.48
CA GLU A 45 -20.30 -17.50 18.63
C GLU A 45 -21.66 -17.83 19.20
N ARG A 46 -21.91 -19.13 19.42
CA ARG A 46 -23.14 -19.63 20.02
C ARG A 46 -22.81 -20.27 21.36
N GLU A 47 -23.32 -19.69 22.45
CA GLU A 47 -23.16 -20.25 23.79
C GLU A 47 -24.48 -20.89 24.26
N SER A 48 -24.40 -22.08 24.86
CA SER A 48 -25.56 -22.82 25.37
C SER A 48 -25.33 -23.23 26.83
N LYS A 49 -25.84 -22.41 27.75
CA LYS A 49 -25.90 -22.73 29.19
C LYS A 49 -27.33 -22.93 29.70
N SER A 50 -28.33 -22.32 29.06
CA SER A 50 -29.78 -22.49 29.36
C SER A 50 -30.71 -21.78 28.36
N LYS A 51 -30.24 -20.69 27.72
CA LYS A 51 -30.79 -20.09 26.49
C LYS A 51 -29.69 -20.05 25.43
N ILE A 52 -30.07 -20.14 24.16
CA ILE A 52 -29.13 -19.99 23.04
C ILE A 52 -28.87 -18.49 22.86
N TYR A 53 -27.64 -18.06 23.10
CA TYR A 53 -27.18 -16.71 22.78
C TYR A 53 -26.28 -16.77 21.55
N GLU A 54 -26.57 -15.94 20.54
CA GLU A 54 -25.72 -15.77 19.35
C GLU A 54 -25.09 -14.38 19.39
N SER A 55 -23.77 -14.32 19.33
CA SER A 55 -23.01 -13.07 19.24
C SER A 55 -22.23 -13.03 17.94
N THR A 56 -22.24 -11.89 17.26
CA THR A 56 -21.38 -11.67 16.09
C THR A 56 -20.07 -11.04 16.54
N CYS A 57 -18.96 -11.69 16.23
CA CYS A 57 -17.61 -11.28 16.54
C CYS A 57 -16.86 -10.89 15.28
N SER A 58 -15.83 -10.06 15.42
CA SER A 58 -14.92 -9.73 14.32
C SER A 58 -13.52 -9.46 14.83
N ALA A 59 -12.53 -9.79 14.00
CA ALA A 59 -11.14 -9.47 14.27
C ALA A 59 -10.49 -8.94 12.98
N ARG A 60 -9.57 -8.00 13.17
CA ARG A 60 -8.78 -7.41 12.10
C ARG A 60 -7.31 -7.66 12.41
N HIS A 61 -6.57 -8.10 11.40
CA HIS A 61 -5.13 -8.31 11.51
C HIS A 61 -4.41 -7.73 10.29
N SER A 62 -3.39 -6.91 10.56
CA SER A 62 -2.51 -6.35 9.53
C SER A 62 -1.26 -7.21 9.42
N TYR A 63 -1.08 -7.91 8.31
CA TYR A 63 0.08 -8.75 8.04
C TYR A 63 1.26 -7.97 7.47
N ILE A 64 0.97 -6.95 6.65
CA ILE A 64 1.98 -6.11 6.00
C ILE A 64 1.57 -4.66 6.15
N SER A 65 2.51 -3.82 6.56
CA SER A 65 2.36 -2.37 6.59
C SER A 65 3.71 -1.73 6.25
N LEU A 66 3.94 -1.49 4.97
CA LEU A 66 5.16 -0.87 4.46
C LEU A 66 4.83 0.52 3.91
N SER A 67 5.72 1.46 4.17
CA SER A 67 5.58 2.84 3.74
C SER A 67 6.97 3.38 3.44
N GLU A 68 7.28 3.55 2.15
CA GLU A 68 8.59 3.99 1.69
C GLU A 68 8.47 5.22 0.81
N ARG A 69 9.40 6.17 1.01
CA ARG A 69 9.55 7.32 0.15
C ARG A 69 10.56 7.01 -0.95
N LEU A 70 10.07 6.86 -2.18
CA LEU A 70 10.90 6.58 -3.35
C LEU A 70 11.67 7.80 -3.84
N TRP A 71 11.14 9.00 -3.56
CA TRP A 71 11.79 10.25 -3.94
C TRP A 71 11.31 11.40 -3.04
N SER A 72 12.22 12.33 -2.74
CA SER A 72 11.96 13.62 -2.09
C SER A 72 12.82 14.72 -2.71
N PRO A 73 12.39 15.99 -2.58
CA PRO A 73 13.20 17.13 -2.94
C PRO A 73 14.57 17.10 -2.24
N PRO A 74 15.65 17.52 -2.92
CA PRO A 74 16.97 17.65 -2.32
C PRO A 74 16.98 18.75 -1.24
N ASN A 75 18.01 18.73 -0.39
CA ASN A 75 18.36 19.83 0.53
C ASN A 75 17.24 20.28 1.49
N GLY A 76 16.26 19.42 1.78
CA GLY A 76 15.16 19.74 2.71
C GLY A 76 14.11 20.70 2.15
N GLU A 77 14.10 20.91 0.83
CA GLU A 77 13.06 21.68 0.17
C GLU A 77 11.68 21.03 0.34
N LYS A 78 10.61 21.84 0.39
CA LYS A 78 9.22 21.33 0.51
C LYS A 78 8.71 20.71 -0.79
N TRP A 79 9.27 21.13 -1.92
CA TRP A 79 8.88 20.68 -3.26
C TRP A 79 10.09 20.81 -4.19
N SER A 80 10.11 20.01 -5.25
CA SER A 80 10.97 20.25 -6.43
C SER A 80 10.14 20.10 -7.70
N GLU A 81 10.74 20.48 -8.83
CA GLU A 81 10.11 20.27 -10.13
C GLU A 81 10.42 18.87 -10.66
N LEU A 82 9.39 18.19 -11.14
CA LEU A 82 9.47 17.00 -11.98
C LEU A 82 9.44 17.46 -13.45
N PRO A 83 10.55 17.32 -14.20
CA PRO A 83 10.61 17.77 -15.59
C PRO A 83 9.59 17.08 -16.49
N VAL A 84 9.31 17.67 -17.65
CA VAL A 84 8.52 17.00 -18.71
C VAL A 84 9.23 15.70 -19.13
N GLY A 85 8.47 14.63 -19.30
CA GLY A 85 8.99 13.33 -19.72
C GLY A 85 8.56 12.17 -18.82
N SER A 86 9.20 11.02 -19.04
CA SER A 86 8.97 9.78 -18.31
C SER A 86 9.96 9.61 -17.16
N HIS A 87 9.44 9.39 -15.96
CA HIS A 87 10.23 9.16 -14.75
C HIS A 87 9.89 7.80 -14.17
N SER A 88 10.89 7.08 -13.68
CA SER A 88 10.75 5.73 -13.15
C SER A 88 11.42 5.62 -11.79
N PHE A 89 10.67 5.13 -10.81
CA PHE A 89 11.12 4.92 -9.43
C PHE A 89 10.91 3.46 -9.08
N THR A 90 11.89 2.81 -8.46
CA THR A 90 11.84 1.37 -8.18
C THR A 90 11.84 1.12 -6.68
N HIS A 91 10.89 0.33 -6.22
CA HIS A 91 10.91 -0.34 -4.92
C HIS A 91 11.53 -1.72 -5.08
N ARG A 92 12.48 -2.08 -4.22
CA ARG A 92 13.17 -3.37 -4.21
C ARG A 92 13.06 -4.02 -2.84
#